data_AF-A0AAU3UU97-F1
#
_entry.id   AF-A0AAU3UU97-F1
#
_cell.length_a   1.000
_cell.length_b   1.000
_cell.length_c   1.000
_cell.angle_alpha   90.00
_cell.angle_beta   90.00
_cell.angle_gamma   90.00
#
_symmetry.space_group_name_H-M   'P 1'
#
loop_
_entity.id
_entity.type
_entity.pdbx_description
1 polymer ?
#
loop_
_entity_poly.entity_id
_entity_poly.type
_entity_poly.pdbx_seq_one_letter_code
_entity_poly.pdbx_strand_id
1 'polypeptide(L)'
;MDQTGGFGAERELSAELDVFPPPQQRRWTVLLRLILAIPHLVVLWALSIATFFVALCGWFGALFTGRLPQWCGDFLRSYIAYLARVSGYLMLMVDVYPPFSLDIAADYPVRTWFPPPTELNRAAVLFRLFLAIPILALTSWFMSGWAFISLILWLIVLITGRMPRTIFEATAAILRIQLRVDTYFYMLSPTYLKGVFGDGPEPPPGTVPLASPTRPLFISQGARILMIVMLIIGILSGFANSVTSSDDTNDDSTSQYSN
;
A
#
# COMPACT_ATOMS: atom_id res chain seq x y z
N MET A 1 -11.89 20.06 31.17
CA MET A 1 -12.32 18.99 30.25
C MET A 1 -11.86 19.40 28.86
N ASP A 2 -10.66 18.99 28.49
CA ASP A 2 -10.03 19.35 27.21
C ASP A 2 -9.30 18.11 26.68
N GLN A 3 -10.03 17.24 25.99
CA GLN A 3 -9.52 15.95 25.47
C GLN A 3 -9.79 15.76 23.97
N THR A 4 -10.12 16.82 23.23
CA THR A 4 -10.36 16.75 21.78
C THR A 4 -9.17 17.22 20.93
N GLY A 5 -8.17 17.88 21.52
CA GLY A 5 -7.02 18.44 20.79
C GLY A 5 -6.03 17.41 20.23
N GLY A 6 -5.93 16.21 20.81
CA GLY A 6 -4.95 15.19 20.37
C GLY A 6 -5.36 14.42 19.11
N PHE A 7 -6.63 14.02 19.00
CA PHE A 7 -7.11 13.18 17.90
C PHE A 7 -7.29 13.94 16.57
N GLY A 8 -7.47 15.26 16.61
CA GLY A 8 -7.61 16.10 15.42
C GLY A 8 -6.27 16.37 14.73
N ALA A 9 -5.29 16.88 15.48
CA ALA A 9 -3.97 17.22 14.97
C ALA A 9 -3.18 15.98 14.47
N GLU A 10 -3.37 14.82 15.08
CA GLU A 10 -2.71 13.58 14.65
C GLU A 10 -3.29 12.98 13.35
N ARG A 11 -4.58 13.23 13.07
CA ARG A 11 -5.22 12.83 11.80
C ARG A 11 -4.78 13.72 10.65
N GLU A 12 -4.59 15.02 10.89
CA GLU A 12 -4.11 15.97 9.88
C GLU A 12 -2.70 15.64 9.35
N LEU A 13 -1.88 14.92 10.13
CA LEU A 13 -0.50 14.55 9.77
C LEU A 13 -0.38 13.18 9.09
N SER A 14 -1.46 12.41 9.01
CA SER A 14 -1.46 11.03 8.50
C SER A 14 -2.09 10.95 7.11
N ALA A 15 -1.54 10.12 6.22
CA ALA A 15 -2.22 9.80 4.97
C ALA A 15 -3.47 8.96 5.25
N GLU A 16 -4.58 9.35 4.64
CA GLU A 16 -5.87 8.70 4.81
C GLU A 16 -6.41 8.20 3.48
N LEU A 17 -7.06 7.03 3.54
CA LEU A 17 -7.60 6.32 2.41
C LEU A 17 -9.06 6.03 2.67
N ASP A 18 -9.89 6.33 1.68
CA ASP A 18 -11.31 6.02 1.66
C ASP A 18 -11.66 5.19 0.42
N VAL A 19 -12.31 4.05 0.63
CA VAL A 19 -12.72 3.10 -0.41
C VAL A 19 -14.20 2.77 -0.28
N PHE A 20 -14.95 3.03 -1.36
CA PHE A 20 -16.37 2.68 -1.44
C PHE A 20 -16.56 1.31 -2.11
N PRO A 21 -17.09 0.29 -1.40
CA PRO A 21 -17.32 -1.01 -2.00
C PRO A 21 -18.45 -0.95 -3.03
N PRO A 22 -18.33 -1.62 -4.19
CA PRO A 22 -19.42 -1.75 -5.13
C PRO A 22 -20.52 -2.67 -4.58
N PRO A 23 -21.81 -2.36 -4.82
CA PRO A 23 -22.92 -3.16 -4.30
C PRO A 23 -23.02 -4.56 -4.91
N GLN A 24 -22.49 -4.79 -6.13
CA GLN A 24 -22.47 -6.11 -6.76
C GLN A 24 -21.43 -6.21 -7.89
N GLN A 25 -20.51 -7.19 -7.80
CA GLN A 25 -19.48 -7.41 -8.81
C GLN A 25 -19.97 -8.38 -9.90
N ARG A 26 -19.70 -8.07 -11.18
CA ARG A 26 -19.95 -9.01 -12.29
C ARG A 26 -18.80 -10.00 -12.39
N ARG A 27 -19.10 -11.31 -12.35
CA ARG A 27 -18.07 -12.38 -12.29
C ARG A 27 -17.14 -12.39 -13.50
N TRP A 28 -17.66 -12.06 -14.68
CA TRP A 28 -16.88 -12.01 -15.93
C TRP A 28 -15.87 -10.85 -15.95
N THR A 29 -16.18 -9.73 -15.30
CA THR A 29 -15.23 -8.61 -15.21
C THR A 29 -14.05 -8.95 -14.31
N VAL A 30 -14.16 -9.92 -13.39
CA VAL A 30 -13.03 -10.38 -12.56
C VAL A 30 -11.96 -11.09 -13.39
N LEU A 31 -12.37 -11.88 -14.39
CA LEU A 31 -11.43 -12.58 -15.28
C LEU A 31 -10.78 -11.61 -16.27
N LEU A 32 -11.57 -10.76 -16.92
CA LEU A 32 -11.05 -9.77 -17.86
C LEU A 32 -10.24 -8.66 -17.18
N ARG A 33 -10.46 -8.42 -15.88
CA ARG A 33 -9.75 -7.40 -15.09
C ARG A 33 -8.24 -7.58 -15.09
N LEU A 34 -7.73 -8.81 -15.05
CA LEU A 34 -6.27 -9.03 -15.10
C LEU A 34 -5.69 -8.53 -16.44
N ILE A 35 -6.39 -8.80 -17.54
CA ILE A 35 -6.00 -8.35 -18.89
C ILE A 35 -6.17 -6.82 -19.01
N LEU A 36 -7.28 -6.27 -18.52
CA LEU A 36 -7.53 -4.82 -18.53
C LEU A 36 -6.55 -4.03 -17.66
N ALA A 37 -5.94 -4.66 -16.66
CA ALA A 37 -4.95 -4.04 -15.80
C ALA A 37 -3.55 -3.97 -16.44
N ILE A 38 -3.26 -4.75 -17.48
CA ILE A 38 -1.94 -4.76 -18.15
C ILE A 38 -1.54 -3.35 -18.62
N PRO A 39 -2.39 -2.56 -19.30
CA PRO A 39 -2.08 -1.17 -19.63
C PRO A 39 -1.72 -0.32 -18.41
N HIS A 40 -2.43 -0.48 -17.29
CA HIS A 40 -2.13 0.24 -16.05
C HIS A 40 -0.80 -0.17 -15.45
N LEU A 41 -0.43 -1.46 -15.52
CA LEU A 41 0.87 -1.95 -15.06
C LEU A 41 2.02 -1.35 -15.88
N VAL A 42 1.86 -1.23 -17.19
CA VAL A 42 2.86 -0.57 -18.06
C VAL A 42 3.01 0.91 -17.69
N VAL A 43 1.89 1.61 -17.48
CA VAL A 43 1.92 3.03 -17.07
C VAL A 43 2.55 3.18 -15.69
N LEU A 44 2.22 2.32 -14.72
CA LEU A 44 2.85 2.33 -13.40
C LEU A 44 4.34 2.04 -13.47
N TRP A 45 4.76 1.12 -14.33
CA TRP A 45 6.17 0.82 -14.54
C TRP A 45 6.92 2.02 -15.14
N ALA A 46 6.36 2.70 -16.14
CA ALA A 46 6.95 3.92 -16.68
C ALA A 46 6.99 5.06 -15.63
N LEU A 47 5.91 5.24 -14.87
CA LEU A 47 5.83 6.23 -13.80
C LEU A 47 6.78 5.91 -12.65
N SER A 48 7.04 4.65 -12.32
CA SER A 48 7.96 4.29 -11.24
C SER A 48 9.40 4.72 -11.55
N ILE A 49 9.80 4.66 -12.84
CA ILE A 49 11.08 5.19 -13.31
C ILE A 49 11.13 6.71 -13.11
N ALA A 50 10.09 7.44 -13.53
CA ALA A 50 10.02 8.89 -13.30
C ALA A 50 10.05 9.23 -11.80
N THR A 51 9.25 8.52 -11.00
CA THR A 51 9.20 8.63 -9.54
C THR A 51 10.55 8.40 -8.89
N PHE A 52 11.35 7.44 -9.38
CA PHE A 52 12.71 7.22 -8.87
C PHE A 52 13.59 8.46 -9.02
N PHE A 53 13.60 9.07 -10.21
CA PHE A 53 14.37 10.31 -10.44
C PHE A 53 13.82 11.48 -9.63
N VAL A 54 12.50 11.65 -9.56
CA VAL A 54 11.86 12.73 -8.78
C VAL A 54 12.14 12.56 -7.29
N ALA A 55 12.09 11.34 -6.77
CA ALA A 55 12.42 11.04 -5.37
C ALA A 55 13.89 11.30 -5.09
N LEU A 56 14.79 10.97 -6.02
CA LEU A 56 16.22 11.27 -5.88
C LEU A 56 16.46 12.79 -5.84
N CYS A 57 15.88 13.55 -6.77
CA CYS A 57 15.93 15.02 -6.76
C CYS A 57 15.31 15.61 -5.48
N GLY A 58 14.18 15.07 -5.04
CA GLY A 58 13.48 15.47 -3.82
C GLY A 58 14.31 15.20 -2.57
N TRP A 59 15.03 14.08 -2.53
CA TRP A 59 15.95 13.72 -1.44
C TRP A 59 17.10 14.72 -1.33
N PHE A 60 17.77 15.05 -2.44
CA PHE A 60 18.80 16.09 -2.47
C PHE A 60 18.23 17.44 -2.05
N GLY A 61 17.07 17.83 -2.62
CA GLY A 61 16.37 19.05 -2.25
C GLY A 61 16.11 19.13 -0.75
N ALA A 62 15.51 18.09 -0.17
CA ALA A 62 15.21 18.01 1.25
C ALA A 62 16.46 18.03 2.14
N LEU A 63 17.60 17.48 1.68
CA LEU A 63 18.85 17.51 2.42
C LEU A 63 19.41 18.95 2.55
N PHE A 64 19.34 19.74 1.47
CA PHE A 64 19.86 21.11 1.46
C PHE A 64 18.90 22.11 2.10
N THR A 65 17.60 22.03 1.78
CA THR A 65 16.61 23.02 2.23
C THR A 65 15.88 22.61 3.51
N GLY A 66 15.95 21.34 3.92
CA GLY A 66 15.13 20.80 5.02
C GLY A 66 13.65 20.65 4.67
N ARG A 67 13.27 20.86 3.41
CA ARG A 67 11.88 20.76 2.93
C ARG A 67 11.84 20.13 1.55
N LEU A 68 10.82 19.32 1.29
CA LEU A 68 10.63 18.73 -0.05
C LEU A 68 10.27 19.85 -1.05
N PRO A 69 10.94 19.94 -2.22
CA PRO A 69 10.52 20.86 -3.28
C PRO A 69 9.05 20.63 -3.65
N GLN A 70 8.28 21.70 -3.84
CA GLN A 70 6.83 21.60 -4.09
C GLN A 70 6.52 20.72 -5.30
N TRP A 71 7.23 20.93 -6.43
CA TRP A 71 7.05 20.14 -7.64
C TRP A 71 7.29 18.63 -7.43
N CYS A 72 8.29 18.26 -6.61
CA CYS A 72 8.55 16.87 -6.25
C CYS A 72 7.36 16.31 -5.45
N GLY A 73 6.91 17.07 -4.44
CA GLY A 73 5.79 16.68 -3.59
C GLY A 73 4.50 16.46 -4.37
N ASP A 74 4.18 17.36 -5.31
CA ASP A 74 2.97 17.29 -6.12
C ASP A 74 2.97 16.07 -7.05
N PHE A 75 4.10 15.81 -7.70
CA PHE A 75 4.26 14.62 -8.54
C PHE A 75 4.15 13.33 -7.72
N LEU A 76 4.81 13.26 -6.56
CA LEU A 76 4.80 12.07 -5.70
C LEU A 76 3.39 11.79 -5.15
N ARG A 77 2.65 12.82 -4.72
CA ARG A 77 1.24 12.67 -4.30
C ARG A 77 0.36 12.15 -5.42
N SER A 78 0.55 12.68 -6.63
CA SER A 78 -0.18 12.27 -7.84
C SER A 78 0.10 10.82 -8.21
N TYR A 79 1.37 10.41 -8.16
CA TYR A 79 1.79 9.03 -8.39
C TYR A 79 1.18 8.07 -7.36
N ILE A 80 1.27 8.40 -6.06
CA ILE A 80 0.74 7.56 -4.99
C ILE A 80 -0.80 7.46 -5.07
N ALA A 81 -1.48 8.56 -5.40
CA ALA A 81 -2.93 8.55 -5.63
C ALA A 81 -3.30 7.61 -6.78
N TYR A 82 -2.56 7.67 -7.89
CA TYR A 82 -2.76 6.78 -9.03
C TYR A 82 -2.47 5.31 -8.68
N LEU A 83 -1.37 5.05 -7.97
CA LEU A 83 -1.02 3.72 -7.47
C LEU A 83 -2.13 3.15 -6.59
N ALA A 84 -2.67 3.93 -5.65
CA ALA A 84 -3.76 3.49 -4.78
C ALA A 84 -5.03 3.12 -5.57
N ARG A 85 -5.36 3.85 -6.64
CA ARG A 85 -6.50 3.55 -7.52
C ARG A 85 -6.32 2.23 -8.26
N VAL A 86 -5.14 2.03 -8.85
CA VAL A 86 -4.81 0.81 -9.59
C VAL A 86 -4.74 -0.38 -8.64
N SER A 87 -4.13 -0.22 -7.47
CA SER A 87 -4.13 -1.24 -6.41
C SER A 87 -5.55 -1.57 -5.99
N GLY A 88 -6.42 -0.60 -5.68
CA GLY A 88 -7.81 -0.88 -5.33
C GLY A 88 -8.60 -1.63 -6.42
N TYR A 89 -8.29 -1.37 -7.70
CA TYR A 89 -8.84 -2.12 -8.83
C TYR A 89 -8.29 -3.56 -8.88
N LEU A 90 -6.96 -3.73 -8.84
CA LEU A 90 -6.28 -5.03 -8.85
C LEU A 90 -6.61 -5.90 -7.63
N MET A 91 -6.88 -5.27 -6.49
CA MET A 91 -7.27 -5.93 -5.25
C MET A 91 -8.76 -6.28 -5.20
N LEU A 92 -9.52 -6.04 -6.28
CA LEU A 92 -10.95 -6.30 -6.39
C LEU A 92 -11.82 -5.47 -5.43
N MET A 93 -11.30 -4.40 -4.83
CA MET A 93 -12.08 -3.54 -3.93
C MET A 93 -13.10 -2.67 -4.67
N VAL A 94 -12.81 -2.30 -5.91
CA VAL A 94 -13.63 -1.39 -6.72
C VAL A 94 -13.87 -2.00 -8.09
N ASP A 95 -15.09 -1.92 -8.64
CA ASP A 95 -15.43 -2.48 -9.96
C ASP A 95 -15.14 -1.55 -11.14
N VAL A 96 -15.10 -0.25 -10.89
CA VAL A 96 -14.93 0.80 -11.89
C VAL A 96 -13.49 0.82 -12.42
N TYR A 97 -13.32 0.92 -13.74
CA TYR A 97 -12.00 0.99 -14.36
C TYR A 97 -11.30 2.32 -14.04
N PRO A 98 -10.06 2.31 -13.54
CA PRO A 98 -9.37 3.53 -13.13
C PRO A 98 -9.02 4.42 -14.33
N PRO A 99 -9.29 5.73 -14.27
CA PRO A 99 -8.88 6.66 -15.32
C PRO A 99 -7.35 6.79 -15.37
N PHE A 100 -6.78 6.94 -16.57
CA PHE A 100 -5.37 7.28 -16.79
C PHE A 100 -5.09 8.75 -16.48
N SER A 101 -5.42 9.18 -15.26
CA SER A 101 -5.20 10.54 -14.80
C SER A 101 -4.40 10.54 -13.51
N LEU A 102 -3.39 11.41 -13.48
CA LEU A 102 -2.59 11.73 -12.30
C LEU A 102 -3.25 12.76 -11.40
N ASP A 103 -4.43 13.27 -11.75
CA ASP A 103 -5.17 14.20 -10.90
C ASP A 103 -5.57 13.52 -9.59
N ILE A 104 -5.17 14.08 -8.44
CA ILE A 104 -5.48 13.57 -7.10
C ILE A 104 -7.00 13.65 -6.82
N ALA A 105 -7.69 14.66 -7.36
CA ALA A 105 -9.10 14.91 -7.12
C ALA A 105 -10.04 14.20 -8.11
N ALA A 106 -9.52 13.30 -8.95
CA ALA A 106 -10.34 12.54 -9.89
C ALA A 106 -11.49 11.82 -9.15
N ASP A 107 -12.71 11.96 -9.66
CA ASP A 107 -13.91 11.36 -9.07
C ASP A 107 -13.89 9.83 -9.26
N TYR A 108 -13.23 9.16 -8.32
CA TYR A 108 -13.04 7.73 -8.31
C TYR A 108 -13.32 7.15 -6.91
N PRO A 109 -13.78 5.89 -6.79
CA PRO A 109 -14.18 5.31 -5.49
C PRO A 109 -13.03 5.10 -4.50
N VAL A 110 -11.77 5.15 -4.95
CA VAL A 110 -10.58 5.17 -4.09
C VAL A 110 -10.08 6.60 -3.98
N ARG A 111 -10.33 7.22 -2.83
CA ARG A 111 -9.95 8.62 -2.53
C ARG A 111 -8.79 8.64 -1.53
N THR A 112 -7.77 9.43 -1.84
CA THR A 112 -6.56 9.57 -1.01
C THR A 112 -6.45 11.01 -0.51
N TRP A 113 -6.11 11.15 0.77
CA TRP A 113 -5.87 12.45 1.40
C TRP A 113 -4.45 12.46 1.94
N PHE A 114 -3.71 13.52 1.60
CA PHE A 114 -2.32 13.68 1.99
C PHE A 114 -2.15 14.88 2.93
N PRO A 115 -1.28 14.78 3.95
CA PRO A 115 -1.01 15.89 4.86
C PRO A 115 -0.34 17.06 4.13
N PRO A 116 -0.50 18.31 4.60
CA PRO A 116 0.15 19.47 4.01
C PRO A 116 1.69 19.35 4.06
N PRO A 117 2.44 20.02 3.17
CA PRO A 117 3.91 19.99 3.16
C PRO A 117 4.48 20.35 4.53
N THR A 118 5.09 19.38 5.21
CA THR A 118 5.66 19.52 6.55
C THR A 118 7.18 19.62 6.46
N GLU A 119 7.83 20.28 7.42
CA GLU A 119 9.30 20.33 7.48
C GLU A 119 9.88 18.94 7.75
N LEU A 120 10.97 18.59 7.06
CA LEU A 120 11.66 17.31 7.24
C LEU A 120 12.96 17.53 7.99
N ASN A 121 13.21 16.69 9.00
CA ASN A 121 14.51 16.66 9.65
C ASN A 121 15.57 16.11 8.69
N ARG A 122 16.60 16.91 8.37
CA ARG A 122 17.68 16.58 7.43
C ARG A 122 18.41 15.28 7.80
N ALA A 123 18.61 15.06 9.10
CA ALA A 123 19.21 13.81 9.59
C ALA A 123 18.31 12.60 9.31
N ALA A 124 16.99 12.76 9.46
CA ALA A 124 16.03 11.71 9.12
C ALA A 124 16.03 11.40 7.62
N VAL A 125 16.23 12.40 6.76
CA VAL A 125 16.37 12.22 5.30
C VAL A 125 17.62 11.41 4.95
N LEU A 126 18.77 11.69 5.60
CA LEU A 126 20.02 10.96 5.36
C LEU A 126 19.96 9.52 5.87
N PHE A 127 19.53 9.31 7.12
CA PHE A 127 19.37 7.98 7.70
C PHE A 127 18.23 7.17 7.10
N ARG A 128 17.35 7.81 6.30
CA ARG A 128 16.27 7.11 5.62
C ARG A 128 16.75 6.03 4.66
N LEU A 129 17.92 6.15 4.02
CA LEU A 129 18.43 5.08 3.14
C LEU A 129 18.71 3.79 3.93
N PHE A 130 19.19 3.93 5.16
CA PHE A 130 19.43 2.80 6.07
C PHE A 130 18.11 2.26 6.65
N LEU A 131 17.19 3.14 7.06
CA LEU A 131 15.82 2.80 7.47
C LEU A 131 14.97 2.21 6.33
N ALA A 132 15.31 2.49 5.08
CA ALA A 132 14.63 1.96 3.92
C ALA A 132 14.92 0.48 3.72
N ILE A 133 16.07 -0.04 4.16
CA ILE A 133 16.41 -1.47 4.03
C ILE A 133 15.36 -2.38 4.71
N PRO A 134 15.00 -2.19 6.00
CA PRO A 134 13.94 -2.99 6.61
C PRO A 134 12.56 -2.74 5.98
N ILE A 135 12.31 -1.54 5.45
CA ILE A 135 11.07 -1.23 4.71
C ILE A 135 11.03 -2.03 3.41
N LEU A 136 12.11 -2.06 2.63
CA LEU A 136 12.19 -2.80 1.36
C LEU A 136 12.02 -4.31 1.59
N ALA A 137 12.64 -4.86 2.64
CA ALA A 137 12.43 -6.25 3.05
C ALA A 137 10.97 -6.52 3.44
N LEU A 138 10.38 -5.68 4.30
CA LEU A 138 8.97 -5.81 4.70
C LEU A 138 8.03 -5.73 3.49
N THR A 139 8.27 -4.80 2.57
CA THR A 139 7.47 -4.62 1.35
C THR A 139 7.61 -5.82 0.43
N SER A 140 8.81 -6.40 0.34
CA SER A 140 9.08 -7.60 -0.46
C SER A 140 8.32 -8.80 0.10
N TRP A 141 8.33 -9.01 1.41
CA TRP A 141 7.56 -10.09 2.05
C TRP A 141 6.05 -9.88 1.91
N PHE A 142 5.58 -8.64 2.05
CA PHE A 142 4.17 -8.32 1.89
C PHE A 142 3.70 -8.56 0.45
N MET A 143 4.50 -8.19 -0.55
CA MET A 143 4.22 -8.44 -1.97
C MET A 143 4.23 -9.93 -2.29
N SER A 144 5.20 -10.69 -1.76
CA SER A 144 5.23 -12.14 -1.93
C SER A 144 4.00 -12.80 -1.32
N GLY A 145 3.66 -12.47 -0.07
CA GLY A 145 2.46 -13.00 0.60
C GLY A 145 1.18 -12.60 -0.12
N TRP A 146 1.09 -11.36 -0.60
CA TRP A 146 -0.02 -10.89 -1.41
C TRP A 146 -0.14 -11.65 -2.72
N ALA A 147 0.95 -11.92 -3.44
CA ALA A 147 0.91 -12.62 -4.72
C ALA A 147 0.26 -14.02 -4.58
N PHE A 148 0.64 -14.79 -3.56
CA PHE A 148 0.05 -16.10 -3.28
C PHE A 148 -1.43 -16.01 -2.89
N ILE A 149 -1.78 -15.07 -2.01
CA ILE A 149 -3.18 -14.89 -1.59
C ILE A 149 -4.03 -14.34 -2.72
N SER A 150 -3.48 -13.51 -3.60
CA SER A 150 -4.21 -12.90 -4.70
C SER A 150 -4.81 -13.95 -5.64
N LEU A 151 -4.13 -15.07 -5.86
CA LEU A 151 -4.63 -16.17 -6.70
C LEU A 151 -5.82 -16.87 -6.03
N ILE A 152 -5.71 -17.14 -4.72
CA ILE A 152 -6.79 -17.74 -3.93
C ILE A 152 -7.98 -16.78 -3.83
N LEU A 153 -7.72 -15.50 -3.58
CA LEU A 153 -8.73 -14.44 -3.46
C LEU A 153 -9.44 -14.20 -4.79
N TRP A 154 -8.70 -14.18 -5.89
CA TRP A 154 -9.24 -14.14 -7.25
C TRP A 154 -10.17 -15.32 -7.50
N LEU A 155 -9.78 -16.55 -7.13
CA LEU A 155 -10.62 -17.74 -7.27
C LEU A 155 -11.88 -17.68 -6.39
N ILE A 156 -11.75 -17.26 -5.12
CA ILE A 156 -12.88 -17.10 -4.19
C ILE A 156 -13.89 -16.09 -4.73
N VAL A 157 -13.42 -14.93 -5.21
CA VAL A 157 -14.30 -13.89 -5.74
C VAL A 157 -14.92 -14.31 -7.08
N LEU A 158 -14.21 -15.06 -7.92
CA LEU A 158 -14.76 -15.64 -9.14
C LEU A 158 -15.93 -16.58 -8.85
N ILE A 159 -15.80 -17.44 -7.82
CA ILE A 159 -16.84 -18.40 -7.41
C ILE A 159 -18.00 -17.72 -6.67
N THR A 160 -17.70 -16.79 -5.75
CA THR A 160 -18.68 -16.18 -4.85
C THR A 160 -19.40 -14.99 -5.52
N GLY A 161 -18.73 -14.27 -6.42
CA GLY A 161 -19.26 -13.05 -7.08
C GLY A 161 -19.52 -11.89 -6.12
N ARG A 162 -19.05 -11.99 -4.88
CA ARG A 162 -19.14 -10.97 -3.83
C ARG A 162 -17.87 -11.06 -2.97
N MET A 163 -17.34 -9.91 -2.57
CA MET A 163 -16.27 -9.86 -1.58
C MET A 163 -16.82 -10.15 -0.18
N PRO A 164 -16.28 -11.14 0.56
CA PRO A 164 -16.57 -11.32 1.98
C PRO A 164 -16.13 -10.07 2.77
N ARG A 165 -16.94 -9.65 3.74
CA ARG A 165 -16.67 -8.44 4.55
C ARG A 165 -15.29 -8.48 5.23
N THR A 166 -14.92 -9.63 5.78
CA THR A 166 -13.62 -9.83 6.45
C THR A 166 -12.43 -9.63 5.50
N ILE A 167 -12.56 -10.05 4.25
CA ILE A 167 -11.52 -9.87 3.23
C ILE A 167 -11.46 -8.40 2.83
N PHE A 168 -12.60 -7.76 2.58
CA PHE A 168 -12.66 -6.34 2.24
C PHE A 168 -12.01 -5.46 3.32
N GLU A 169 -12.32 -5.70 4.60
CA GLU A 169 -11.71 -4.98 5.73
C GLU A 169 -10.19 -5.17 5.79
N ALA A 170 -9.71 -6.41 5.64
CA ALA A 170 -8.28 -6.71 5.64
C ALA A 170 -7.56 -6.05 4.45
N THR A 171 -8.14 -6.14 3.25
CA THR A 171 -7.59 -5.52 2.04
C THR A 171 -7.59 -3.99 2.12
N ALA A 172 -8.64 -3.38 2.68
CA ALA A 172 -8.70 -1.94 2.94
C ALA A 172 -7.59 -1.48 3.89
N ALA A 173 -7.35 -2.26 4.96
CA ALA A 173 -6.29 -1.99 5.92
C ALA A 173 -4.89 -2.11 5.28
N ILE A 174 -4.69 -3.14 4.46
CA ILE A 174 -3.48 -3.35 3.65
C ILE A 174 -3.23 -2.15 2.75
N LEU A 175 -4.22 -1.71 1.98
CA LEU A 175 -4.08 -0.60 1.04
C LEU A 175 -3.78 0.72 1.78
N ARG A 176 -4.38 0.92 2.96
CA ARG A 176 -4.05 2.06 3.84
C ARG A 176 -2.62 1.99 4.36
N ILE A 177 -2.16 0.81 4.79
CA ILE A 177 -0.78 0.59 5.24
C ILE A 177 0.18 0.92 4.11
N GLN A 178 -0.08 0.42 2.90
CA GLN A 178 0.73 0.70 1.72
C GLN A 178 0.80 2.20 1.44
N LEU A 179 -0.35 2.89 1.41
CA LEU A 179 -0.40 4.34 1.23
C LEU A 179 0.48 5.08 2.25
N ARG A 180 0.42 4.67 3.52
CA ARG A 180 1.21 5.29 4.60
C ARG A 180 2.70 4.99 4.46
N VAL A 181 3.07 3.77 4.09
CA VAL A 181 4.46 3.39 3.82
C VAL A 181 5.00 4.18 2.63
N ASP A 182 4.25 4.31 1.54
CA ASP A 182 4.66 5.07 0.35
C ASP A 182 4.80 6.55 0.67
N THR A 183 3.82 7.13 1.38
CA THR A 183 3.84 8.54 1.80
C THR A 183 5.02 8.81 2.73
N TYR A 184 5.31 7.88 3.66
CA TYR A 184 6.51 7.96 4.47
C TYR A 184 7.73 7.88 3.56
N PHE A 185 7.95 6.79 2.83
CA PHE A 185 9.13 6.54 1.99
C PHE A 185 9.48 7.72 1.07
N TYR A 186 8.47 8.29 0.39
CA TYR A 186 8.59 9.44 -0.51
C TYR A 186 8.61 10.82 0.16
N MET A 187 8.82 10.88 1.48
CA MET A 187 9.06 12.13 2.24
C MET A 187 7.85 13.07 2.29
N LEU A 188 6.65 12.53 2.08
CA LEU A 188 5.41 13.31 2.11
C LEU A 188 4.82 13.40 3.53
N SER A 189 5.16 12.47 4.43
CA SER A 189 4.75 12.50 5.84
C SER A 189 5.89 12.05 6.77
N PRO A 190 6.02 12.68 7.95
CA PRO A 190 6.94 12.26 9.01
C PRO A 190 6.38 11.13 9.88
N THR A 191 5.06 10.90 9.91
CA THR A 191 4.41 9.98 10.85
C THR A 191 4.46 8.54 10.34
N TYR A 192 5.05 7.65 11.13
CA TYR A 192 5.20 6.23 10.80
C TYR A 192 4.00 5.40 11.30
N LEU A 193 3.40 4.59 10.40
CA LEU A 193 2.54 3.42 10.67
C LEU A 193 1.72 3.45 11.98
N LYS A 194 0.81 4.42 12.13
CA LYS A 194 -0.20 4.39 13.21
C LYS A 194 -1.45 3.62 12.77
N GLY A 195 -2.15 2.93 13.66
CA GLY A 195 -3.47 2.32 13.35
C GLY A 195 -3.47 1.19 12.32
N VAL A 196 -2.44 0.32 12.35
CA VAL A 196 -2.27 -0.83 11.44
C VAL A 196 -3.49 -1.77 11.43
N PHE A 197 -4.15 -1.92 12.58
CA PHE A 197 -5.31 -2.80 12.77
C PHE A 197 -6.64 -2.04 12.83
N GLY A 198 -6.71 -0.87 12.18
CA GLY A 198 -7.89 -0.03 12.18
C GLY A 198 -7.94 0.95 13.35
N ASP A 199 -9.03 1.69 13.41
CA ASP A 199 -9.26 2.78 14.38
C ASP A 199 -9.89 2.28 15.70
N GLY A 200 -10.04 0.96 15.86
CA GLY A 200 -10.57 0.31 17.05
C GLY A 200 -11.43 -0.92 16.74
N PRO A 201 -11.99 -1.59 17.77
CA PRO A 201 -13.07 -2.55 17.58
C PRO A 201 -14.34 -1.84 17.05
N GLU A 202 -15.15 -2.56 16.27
CA GLU A 202 -16.40 -2.03 15.70
C GLU A 202 -17.32 -1.52 16.82
N PRO A 203 -17.72 -0.23 16.79
CA PRO A 203 -18.58 0.33 17.81
C PRO A 203 -20.03 -0.16 17.60
N PRO A 204 -20.86 -0.17 18.65
CA PRO A 204 -22.24 -0.62 18.55
C PRO A 204 -23.01 0.14 17.44
N PRO A 205 -23.92 -0.53 16.70
CA PRO A 205 -24.66 0.10 15.61
C PRO A 205 -25.30 1.42 16.02
N GLY A 206 -25.06 2.50 15.26
CA GLY A 206 -25.69 3.81 15.46
C GLY A 206 -24.97 4.76 16.42
N THR A 207 -23.79 4.40 16.96
CA THR A 207 -23.06 5.25 17.92
C THR A 207 -22.09 6.25 17.30
N VAL A 208 -21.64 6.03 16.06
CA VAL A 208 -20.77 6.96 15.32
C VAL A 208 -21.32 7.14 13.91
N PRO A 209 -21.56 8.38 13.43
CA PRO A 209 -21.83 8.60 12.01
C PRO A 209 -20.58 8.22 11.22
N LEU A 210 -20.66 7.12 10.46
CA LEU A 210 -19.62 6.75 9.51
C LEU A 210 -19.60 7.83 8.42
N ALA A 211 -18.56 8.67 8.43
CA ALA A 211 -18.35 9.65 7.36
C ALA A 211 -18.13 8.94 6.01
N SER A 212 -17.58 7.73 6.05
CA SER A 212 -17.48 6.83 4.90
C SER A 212 -17.36 5.36 5.33
N PRO A 213 -17.50 4.38 4.41
CA PRO A 213 -17.44 2.95 4.70
C PRO A 213 -16.11 2.47 5.30
N THR A 214 -15.03 3.21 5.08
CA THR A 214 -13.69 2.87 5.57
C THR A 214 -13.10 3.97 6.46
N ARG A 215 -13.88 4.98 6.85
CA ARG A 215 -13.42 6.09 7.70
C ARG A 215 -14.46 6.40 8.79
N PRO A 216 -14.18 6.04 10.06
CA PRO A 216 -13.06 5.21 10.56
C PRO A 216 -13.11 3.74 10.08
N LEU A 217 -11.95 3.09 9.93
CA LEU A 217 -11.86 1.68 9.53
C LEU A 217 -11.86 0.79 10.77
N PHE A 218 -12.95 0.09 11.00
CA PHE A 218 -13.01 -0.97 12.01
C PHE A 218 -12.66 -2.31 11.37
N ILE A 219 -11.85 -3.12 12.06
CA ILE A 219 -11.40 -4.42 11.56
C ILE A 219 -11.92 -5.52 12.48
N SER A 220 -12.69 -6.45 11.92
CA SER A 220 -13.16 -7.64 12.62
C SER A 220 -12.00 -8.56 13.04
N GLN A 221 -12.23 -9.41 14.04
CA GLN A 221 -11.21 -10.36 14.52
C GLN A 221 -10.73 -11.32 13.41
N GLY A 222 -11.64 -11.75 12.53
CA GLY A 222 -11.30 -12.58 11.38
C GLY A 222 -10.39 -11.88 10.37
N ALA A 223 -10.65 -10.61 10.06
CA ALA A 223 -9.81 -9.80 9.20
C ALA A 223 -8.39 -9.60 9.80
N ARG A 224 -8.31 -9.40 11.12
CA ARG A 224 -7.02 -9.30 11.84
C ARG A 224 -6.21 -10.59 11.74
N ILE A 225 -6.84 -11.75 11.94
CA ILE A 225 -6.19 -13.06 11.79
C ILE A 225 -5.67 -13.24 10.35
N LEU A 226 -6.48 -12.88 9.36
CA LEU A 226 -6.09 -12.99 7.95
C LEU A 226 -4.83 -12.16 7.63
N MET A 227 -4.74 -10.94 8.14
CA MET A 227 -3.54 -10.10 7.98
C MET A 227 -2.29 -10.73 8.60
N ILE A 228 -2.41 -11.33 9.78
CA ILE A 228 -1.30 -12.02 10.45
C ILE A 228 -0.87 -13.24 9.65
N VAL A 229 -1.82 -14.05 9.18
CA VAL A 229 -1.54 -15.21 8.32
C VAL A 229 -0.80 -14.79 7.06
N MET A 230 -1.24 -13.72 6.40
CA MET A 230 -0.57 -13.18 5.21
C MET A 230 0.86 -12.74 5.51
N LEU A 231 1.08 -12.05 6.62
CA LEU A 231 2.41 -11.62 7.06
C LEU A 231 3.33 -12.83 7.30
N ILE A 232 2.84 -13.86 7.99
CA ILE A 232 3.59 -15.09 8.26
C ILE A 232 3.94 -15.82 6.97
N ILE A 233 2.98 -15.97 6.04
CA ILE A 233 3.22 -16.59 4.72
C ILE A 233 4.28 -15.81 3.94
N GLY A 234 4.19 -14.47 3.94
CA GLY A 234 5.17 -13.62 3.27
C GLY A 234 6.59 -13.79 3.81
N ILE A 235 6.74 -13.86 5.14
CA ILE A 235 8.02 -14.09 5.80
C ILE A 235 8.56 -15.49 5.46
N LEU A 236 7.73 -16.52 5.57
CA LEU A 236 8.10 -17.91 5.25
C LEU A 236 8.54 -18.05 3.78
N SER A 237 7.84 -17.40 2.84
CA SER A 237 8.21 -17.37 1.43
C SER A 237 9.52 -16.63 1.17
N GLY A 238 9.79 -15.55 1.91
CA GLY A 238 11.07 -14.83 1.87
C GLY A 238 12.26 -15.70 2.29
N PHE A 239 12.10 -16.49 3.36
CA PHE A 239 13.12 -17.43 3.81
C PHE A 239 13.32 -18.60 2.85
N ALA A 240 12.24 -19.18 2.31
CA ALA A 240 12.32 -20.28 1.35
C ALA A 240 13.16 -19.90 0.11
N ASN A 241 12.95 -18.70 -0.45
CA ASN A 241 13.72 -18.23 -1.60
C ASN A 241 15.21 -18.00 -1.25
N SER A 242 15.53 -17.55 -0.03
CA SER A 242 16.93 -17.33 0.38
C SER A 242 17.71 -18.64 0.59
N VAL A 243 17.04 -19.71 1.02
CA VAL A 243 17.64 -21.04 1.22
C VAL A 243 17.90 -21.71 -0.12
N THR A 244 16.95 -21.66 -1.06
CA THR A 244 17.14 -22.23 -2.41
C THR A 244 18.27 -21.54 -3.19
N SER A 245 18.50 -20.24 -3.00
CA SER A 245 19.65 -19.54 -3.60
C SER A 245 21.01 -19.90 -2.99
N SER A 246 21.04 -20.60 -1.85
CA SER A 246 22.29 -20.97 -1.17
C SER A 246 22.79 -22.37 -1.58
N ASP A 247 21.90 -23.26 -2.03
CA ASP A 247 22.25 -24.63 -2.42
C ASP A 247 22.88 -24.72 -3.82
N ASP A 248 22.57 -23.80 -4.74
CA ASP A 248 23.14 -23.82 -6.11
C ASP A 248 24.62 -23.39 -6.20
N THR A 249 25.21 -22.86 -5.12
CA THR A 249 26.61 -22.37 -5.13
C THR A 249 27.67 -23.37 -4.67
N ASN A 250 27.29 -24.58 -4.23
CA ASN A 250 28.24 -25.53 -3.64
C ASN A 250 28.62 -26.74 -4.51
N ASP A 251 27.99 -26.93 -5.68
CA ASP A 251 28.19 -28.17 -6.45
C ASP A 251 29.18 -28.06 -7.63
N ASP A 252 29.69 -26.86 -7.97
CA ASP A 252 30.50 -26.68 -9.20
C ASP A 252 32.02 -26.60 -8.96
N SER A 253 32.51 -26.70 -7.73
CA SER A 253 33.96 -26.56 -7.43
C SER A 253 34.74 -27.89 -7.36
N THR A 254 34.10 -29.05 -7.50
CA THR A 254 34.75 -30.35 -7.20
C THR A 254 35.16 -31.16 -8.44
N SER A 255 34.87 -30.69 -9.66
CA SER A 255 35.10 -31.45 -10.90
C SER A 255 36.36 -31.05 -11.69
N GLN A 256 37.12 -30.03 -11.25
CA GLN A 256 38.24 -29.48 -12.06
C GLN A 256 39.65 -30.02 -11.75
N TYR A 257 39.80 -31.00 -10.85
CA TYR A 257 41.09 -31.66 -10.55
C TYR A 257 41.05 -33.18 -10.74
N SER A 258 40.65 -33.61 -11.94
CA SER A 258 40.90 -34.97 -12.40
C SER A 258 41.23 -34.95 -13.88
N ASN A 259 42.53 -34.78 -14.18
CA ASN A 259 43.26 -35.33 -15.32
C ASN A 259 44.74 -35.03 -15.17
#